data_AF-G2HIV4-F1
#
_entry.id   AF-G2HIV4-F1
#
_cell.length_a   1.000
_cell.length_b   1.000
_cell.length_c   1.000
_cell.angle_alpha   90.00
_cell.angle_beta   90.00
_cell.angle_gamma   90.00
#
_symmetry.space_group_name_H-M   'P 1'
#
loop_
_entity.id
_entity.type
_entity.pdbx_description
1 polymer ?
#
loop_
_entity_poly.entity_id
_entity_poly.type
_entity_poly.pdbx_seq_one_letter_code
_entity_poly.pdbx_strand_id
1 'polypeptide(L)'
;MCCPGTLCVNDVCTTMEDATPILERQLDEQDGTHAEGTTGHPVQENQPKRKPSIKKSQGRKGQEGESCLRTFDCGPGLCCARHFWTKICKPVLLEGQVCSRRGHKDTAQAPEIFQRCDCGPGLLCRSQLTSNRQHARLRVCQKIEKL
;
A
#
# COMPACT_ATOMS: atom_id res chain seq x y z
N MET A 1 5.19 21.30 16.54
CA MET A 1 5.75 21.31 15.17
C MET A 1 4.62 21.02 14.20
N CYS A 2 4.41 21.86 13.19
CA CYS A 2 3.35 21.68 12.18
C CYS A 2 3.73 20.62 11.13
N CYS A 3 2.73 19.98 10.52
CA CYS A 3 2.94 18.99 9.47
C CYS A 3 3.52 19.63 8.18
N PRO A 4 4.27 18.89 7.35
CA PRO A 4 4.76 19.42 6.08
C PRO A 4 3.61 19.90 5.18
N GLY A 5 3.68 21.16 4.71
CA GLY A 5 2.63 21.81 3.91
C GLY A 5 1.73 22.77 4.69
N THR A 6 1.93 22.90 6.00
CA THR A 6 1.36 23.98 6.82
C THR A 6 2.46 24.77 7.51
N LEU A 7 2.24 26.06 7.71
CA LEU A 7 3.15 26.95 8.43
C LEU A 7 2.54 27.31 9.78
N CYS A 8 3.38 27.49 10.79
CA CYS A 8 2.94 27.98 12.09
C CYS A 8 2.81 29.51 12.01
N VAL A 9 1.62 30.03 12.28
CA VAL A 9 1.36 31.46 12.42
C VAL A 9 0.56 31.65 13.71
N ASN A 10 1.08 32.43 14.67
CA ASN A 10 0.46 32.66 15.98
C ASN A 10 0.04 31.36 16.70
N ASP A 11 0.94 30.39 16.77
CA ASP A 11 0.75 29.08 17.42
C ASP A 11 -0.34 28.17 16.79
N VAL A 12 -0.87 28.55 15.63
CA VAL A 12 -1.84 27.75 14.86
C VAL A 12 -1.24 27.36 13.50
N CYS A 13 -1.42 26.11 13.09
CA CYS A 13 -0.92 25.62 11.80
C CYS A 13 -1.92 25.93 10.67
N THR A 14 -1.53 26.73 9.68
CA THR A 14 -2.39 27.13 8.54
C THR A 14 -1.81 26.70 7.18
N THR A 15 -2.65 26.58 6.15
CA THR A 15 -2.27 26.22 4.78
C THR A 15 -1.65 27.39 4.01
N MET A 16 -0.64 27.14 3.18
CA MET A 16 0.11 28.18 2.45
C MET A 16 -0.73 29.01 1.45
N GLU A 17 -1.96 28.60 1.15
CA GLU A 17 -2.86 29.24 0.17
C GLU A 17 -3.62 30.45 0.77
N ASP A 18 -3.71 30.55 2.10
CA ASP A 18 -4.49 31.58 2.80
C ASP A 18 -3.64 32.77 3.31
N ALA A 19 -2.37 32.87 2.88
CA ALA A 19 -1.37 33.73 3.54
C ALA A 19 -0.93 35.00 2.76
N THR A 20 -1.55 35.40 1.64
CA THR A 20 -1.14 36.64 0.94
C THR A 20 -2.32 37.47 0.39
N PRO A 21 -2.37 38.79 0.65
CA PRO A 21 -3.30 39.70 -0.01
C PRO A 21 -2.87 39.95 -1.46
N ILE A 22 -3.85 39.96 -2.36
CA ILE A 22 -3.69 40.10 -3.81
C ILE A 22 -3.31 41.55 -4.14
N LEU A 23 -2.08 41.79 -4.62
CA LEU A 23 -1.76 42.96 -5.44
C LEU A 23 -0.76 42.60 -6.56
N GLU A 24 -1.26 42.75 -7.79
CA GLU A 24 -0.58 43.25 -9.00
C GLU A 24 0.40 42.34 -9.76
N ARG A 25 -0.12 41.76 -10.85
CA ARG A 25 0.65 41.28 -12.01
C ARG A 25 0.61 42.36 -13.09
N GLN A 26 1.71 43.10 -13.25
CA GLN A 26 1.94 43.97 -14.41
C GLN A 26 2.61 43.17 -15.55
N LEU A 27 2.20 43.49 -16.78
CA LEU A 27 2.50 42.81 -18.04
C LEU A 27 3.99 42.82 -18.46
N ASP A 28 4.36 41.74 -19.17
CA ASP A 28 5.52 41.55 -20.06
C ASP A 28 5.74 42.68 -21.08
N GLU A 29 7.01 43.03 -21.36
CA GLU A 29 7.51 43.34 -22.71
C GLU A 29 9.06 43.30 -22.84
N GLN A 30 9.54 42.29 -23.59
CA GLN A 30 10.56 42.26 -24.67
C GLN A 30 12.07 42.65 -24.55
N ASP A 31 12.85 41.70 -25.11
CA ASP A 31 13.97 41.77 -26.10
C ASP A 31 15.45 41.97 -25.66
N GLY A 32 16.36 41.24 -26.32
CA GLY A 32 17.81 41.48 -26.32
C GLY A 32 18.72 40.23 -26.28
N THR A 33 19.55 40.08 -27.32
CA THR A 33 20.44 38.94 -27.67
C THR A 33 21.87 39.02 -27.09
N HIS A 34 22.51 37.85 -26.88
CA HIS A 34 23.93 37.46 -27.13
C HIS A 34 24.69 36.69 -26.01
N ALA A 35 25.14 35.49 -26.40
CA ALA A 35 26.44 34.84 -26.14
C ALA A 35 26.83 34.24 -24.76
N GLU A 36 27.22 32.96 -24.86
CA GLU A 36 28.20 32.19 -24.07
C GLU A 36 27.74 31.33 -22.87
N GLY A 37 28.01 30.02 -22.99
CA GLY A 37 28.71 29.29 -21.93
C GLY A 37 27.89 28.56 -20.87
N THR A 38 27.65 27.27 -21.12
CA THR A 38 27.77 26.19 -20.13
C THR A 38 26.59 25.93 -19.17
N THR A 39 26.09 24.70 -19.27
CA THR A 39 25.40 23.87 -18.25
C THR A 39 23.87 23.84 -18.27
N GLY A 40 23.35 22.64 -18.54
CA GLY A 40 22.07 22.18 -18.01
C GLY A 40 20.92 22.18 -19.01
N HIS A 41 20.58 21.01 -19.54
CA HIS A 41 19.23 20.74 -20.05
C HIS A 41 18.25 20.69 -18.86
N PRO A 42 17.13 21.43 -18.85
CA PRO A 42 15.92 20.99 -18.18
C PRO A 42 14.93 20.57 -19.25
N VAL A 43 14.82 19.25 -19.47
CA VAL A 43 13.65 18.68 -20.15
C VAL A 43 12.44 18.97 -19.26
N GLN A 44 11.55 19.83 -19.76
CA GLN A 44 10.24 20.07 -19.19
C GLN A 44 9.43 18.77 -19.16
N GLU A 45 9.28 18.17 -18.00
CA GLU A 45 8.21 17.20 -17.76
C GLU A 45 7.08 17.93 -17.01
N ASN A 46 6.26 18.65 -17.77
CA ASN A 46 4.97 19.16 -17.32
C ASN A 46 4.02 17.98 -17.10
N GLN A 47 4.03 17.39 -15.89
CA GLN A 47 2.89 16.62 -15.39
C GLN A 47 2.62 16.99 -13.92
N PRO A 48 1.54 17.72 -13.63
CA PRO A 48 1.06 17.88 -12.27
C PRO A 48 0.64 16.51 -11.75
N LYS A 49 1.48 15.93 -10.87
CA LYS A 49 1.14 14.75 -10.07
C LYS A 49 -0.06 15.14 -9.20
N ARG A 50 -1.26 14.84 -9.68
CA ARG A 50 -2.49 14.93 -8.88
C ARG A 50 -2.25 14.13 -7.61
N LYS A 51 -2.16 14.82 -6.46
CA LYS A 51 -2.31 14.21 -5.14
C LYS A 51 -3.58 13.36 -5.19
N PRO A 52 -3.58 12.08 -4.74
CA PRO A 52 -4.82 11.35 -4.60
C PRO A 52 -5.66 12.11 -3.58
N SER A 53 -6.65 12.85 -4.06
CA SER A 53 -7.69 13.36 -3.20
C SER A 53 -8.28 12.17 -2.47
N ILE A 54 -8.22 12.17 -1.14
CA ILE A 54 -9.09 11.33 -0.32
C ILE A 54 -10.50 11.93 -0.45
N LYS A 55 -11.04 11.87 -1.66
CA LYS A 55 -12.48 11.77 -1.81
C LYS A 55 -12.78 10.44 -1.15
N LYS A 56 -13.66 10.42 -0.15
CA LYS A 56 -14.43 9.21 0.17
C LYS A 56 -15.24 8.88 -1.08
N SER A 57 -14.57 8.36 -2.12
CA SER A 57 -15.21 7.58 -3.15
C SER A 57 -15.91 6.48 -2.37
N GLN A 58 -17.20 6.32 -2.59
CA GLN A 58 -17.85 5.07 -2.24
C GLN A 58 -16.97 3.96 -2.82
N GLY A 59 -16.24 3.29 -1.91
CA GLY A 59 -14.85 2.91 -2.16
C GLY A 59 -14.77 1.76 -3.13
N ARG A 60 -14.09 1.97 -4.27
CA ARG A 60 -13.65 0.84 -5.09
C ARG A 60 -12.84 -0.07 -4.16
N LYS A 61 -13.27 -1.32 -4.03
CA LYS A 61 -12.54 -2.34 -3.28
C LYS A 61 -11.17 -2.57 -3.93
N GLY A 62 -10.17 -2.79 -3.10
CA GLY A 62 -8.79 -2.91 -3.52
C GLY A 62 -8.52 -4.18 -4.32
N GLN A 63 -7.70 -4.06 -5.36
CA GLN A 63 -7.23 -5.17 -6.19
C GLN A 63 -6.03 -5.88 -5.54
N GLU A 64 -5.68 -7.05 -6.06
CA GLU A 64 -4.48 -7.77 -5.60
C GLU A 64 -3.24 -6.87 -5.70
N GLY A 65 -2.44 -6.82 -4.64
CA GLY A 65 -1.26 -5.97 -4.54
C GLY A 65 -1.53 -4.56 -4.00
N GLU A 66 -2.78 -4.08 -3.99
CA GLU A 66 -3.09 -2.74 -3.47
C GLU A 66 -2.99 -2.67 -1.95
N SER A 67 -2.61 -1.50 -1.43
CA SER A 67 -2.47 -1.27 0.01
C SER A 67 -3.82 -1.36 0.73
N CYS A 68 -3.85 -2.00 1.89
CA CYS A 68 -5.06 -2.16 2.69
C CYS A 68 -4.78 -1.95 4.18
N LEU A 69 -5.80 -1.53 4.92
CA LEU A 69 -5.75 -1.50 6.39
C LEU A 69 -6.48 -2.73 6.95
N ARG A 70 -7.60 -3.10 6.35
CA ARG A 70 -8.49 -4.20 6.74
C ARG A 70 -8.89 -5.02 5.53
N THR A 71 -9.30 -6.26 5.76
CA THR A 71 -9.81 -7.15 4.70
C THR A 71 -11.04 -6.57 3.99
N PHE A 72 -11.85 -5.76 4.66
CA PHE A 72 -13.00 -5.10 4.04
C PHE A 72 -12.62 -4.14 2.90
N ASP A 73 -11.42 -3.55 2.98
CA ASP A 73 -10.87 -2.67 1.95
C ASP A 73 -10.59 -3.44 0.66
N CYS A 74 -10.43 -4.76 0.71
CA CYS A 74 -10.09 -5.60 -0.44
C CYS A 74 -11.33 -6.12 -1.20
N GLY A 75 -11.08 -6.47 -2.47
CA GLY A 75 -12.02 -7.13 -3.37
C GLY A 75 -12.52 -8.49 -2.85
N PRO A 76 -13.61 -9.01 -3.44
CA PRO A 76 -14.05 -10.38 -3.18
C PRO A 76 -12.92 -11.39 -3.40
N GLY A 77 -12.81 -12.40 -2.54
CA GLY A 77 -11.76 -13.42 -2.64
C GLY A 77 -10.36 -12.96 -2.20
N LEU A 78 -10.22 -11.74 -1.68
CA LEU A 78 -8.95 -11.21 -1.20
C LEU A 78 -8.97 -11.01 0.34
N CYS A 79 -7.80 -11.08 0.97
CA CYS A 79 -7.59 -10.71 2.36
C CYS A 79 -6.49 -9.64 2.49
N CYS A 80 -6.52 -8.90 3.60
CA CYS A 80 -5.49 -7.91 3.88
C CYS A 80 -4.34 -8.53 4.71
N ALA A 81 -3.22 -8.84 4.06
CA ALA A 81 -2.09 -9.56 4.65
C ALA A 81 -0.76 -8.81 4.51
N ARG A 82 0.17 -9.08 5.43
CA ARG A 82 1.47 -8.41 5.46
C ARG A 82 2.37 -8.83 4.30
N HIS A 83 2.98 -7.86 3.64
CA HIS A 83 4.05 -8.05 2.67
C HIS A 83 5.15 -7.04 2.99
N PHE A 84 6.30 -7.54 3.45
CA PHE A 84 7.36 -6.72 4.04
C PHE A 84 6.85 -5.85 5.22
N TRP A 85 6.93 -4.53 5.08
CA TRP A 85 6.58 -3.53 6.09
C TRP A 85 5.16 -2.98 5.91
N THR A 86 4.46 -3.38 4.84
CA THR A 86 3.12 -2.90 4.50
C THR A 86 2.10 -4.04 4.51
N LYS A 87 0.83 -3.68 4.38
CA LYS A 87 -0.27 -4.63 4.19
C LYS A 87 -0.88 -4.40 2.82
N ILE A 88 -1.09 -5.48 2.10
CA ILE A 88 -1.66 -5.49 0.75
C ILE A 88 -2.79 -6.51 0.65
N CYS A 89 -3.69 -6.29 -0.30
CA CYS A 89 -4.71 -7.27 -0.67
C CYS A 89 -4.03 -8.45 -1.38
N LYS A 90 -4.23 -9.67 -0.84
CA LYS A 90 -3.71 -10.93 -1.39
C LYS A 90 -4.85 -11.92 -1.60
N PRO A 91 -4.71 -12.90 -2.50
CA PRO A 91 -5.73 -13.93 -2.70
C PRO A 91 -5.89 -14.82 -1.47
N VAL A 92 -7.15 -15.12 -1.14
CA VAL A 92 -7.52 -16.18 -0.19
C VAL A 92 -7.09 -17.54 -0.78
N LEU A 93 -6.55 -18.42 0.05
CA LEU A 93 -5.94 -19.67 -0.43
C LEU A 93 -7.01 -20.70 -0.85
N LEU A 94 -6.82 -21.26 -2.04
CA LEU A 94 -7.64 -22.32 -2.63
C LEU A 94 -7.14 -23.71 -2.20
N GLU A 95 -7.95 -24.74 -2.50
CA GLU A 95 -7.61 -26.14 -2.23
C GLU A 95 -6.25 -26.51 -2.86
N GLY A 96 -5.41 -27.22 -2.11
CA GLY A 96 -4.06 -27.63 -2.51
C GLY A 96 -2.97 -26.55 -2.35
N GLN A 97 -3.34 -25.27 -2.16
CA GLN A 97 -2.34 -24.21 -1.96
C GLN A 97 -1.71 -24.26 -0.56
N VAL A 98 -0.43 -23.88 -0.49
CA VAL A 98 0.35 -23.90 0.76
C VAL A 98 -0.15 -22.82 1.72
N CYS A 99 -0.45 -23.22 2.95
CA CYS A 99 -0.89 -22.36 4.03
C CYS A 99 0.13 -22.35 5.18
N SER A 100 0.20 -21.23 5.91
CA SER A 100 0.99 -21.11 7.14
C SER A 100 0.07 -21.31 8.36
N ARG A 101 0.57 -21.86 9.47
CA ARG A 101 -0.18 -21.78 10.75
C ARG A 101 -0.15 -20.33 11.22
N ARG A 102 -1.32 -19.71 11.36
CA ARG A 102 -1.42 -18.44 12.08
C ARG A 102 -1.30 -18.71 13.58
N GLY A 103 -0.26 -18.16 14.21
CA GLY A 103 -0.15 -18.00 15.67
C GLY A 103 -0.20 -19.28 16.51
N HIS A 104 0.96 -19.85 16.82
CA HIS A 104 1.25 -20.00 18.24
C HIS A 104 1.90 -18.67 18.65
N LYS A 105 1.38 -18.02 19.70
CA LYS A 105 1.97 -16.80 20.25
C LYS A 105 3.25 -17.19 20.99
N ASP A 106 4.28 -17.59 20.24
CA ASP A 106 5.61 -17.69 20.79
C ASP A 106 6.15 -16.26 20.88
N THR A 107 6.27 -15.77 22.12
CA THR A 107 6.57 -14.38 22.50
C THR A 107 7.91 -13.86 21.94
N ALA A 108 8.66 -14.68 21.19
CA ALA A 108 9.96 -14.37 20.63
C ALA A 108 10.08 -14.55 19.09
N GLN A 109 9.03 -14.96 18.38
CA GLN A 109 9.11 -15.11 16.91
C GLN A 109 8.97 -13.75 16.23
N ALA A 110 9.96 -13.39 15.41
CA ALA A 110 9.93 -12.18 14.59
C ALA A 110 8.62 -12.11 13.79
N PRO A 111 8.05 -10.90 13.56
CA PRO A 111 6.83 -10.75 12.80
C PRO A 111 6.96 -11.45 11.44
N GLU A 112 6.04 -12.36 11.10
CA GLU A 112 6.01 -12.98 9.77
C GLU A 112 5.82 -11.84 8.74
N ILE A 113 6.89 -11.47 8.03
CA ILE A 113 6.89 -10.37 7.06
C ILE A 113 6.16 -10.74 5.76
N PHE A 114 5.94 -12.04 5.53
CA PHE A 114 5.21 -12.57 4.39
C PHE A 114 4.02 -13.40 4.84
N GLN A 115 3.00 -12.72 5.38
CA GLN A 115 1.78 -13.41 5.78
C GLN A 115 0.99 -13.85 4.55
N ARG A 116 0.52 -15.10 4.57
CA ARG A 116 -0.47 -15.60 3.62
C ARG A 116 -1.87 -15.25 4.11
N CYS A 117 -2.84 -15.28 3.21
CA CYS A 117 -4.24 -15.32 3.60
C CYS A 117 -4.59 -16.68 4.19
N ASP A 118 -5.68 -16.72 4.95
CA ASP A 118 -6.25 -17.98 5.42
C ASP A 118 -6.81 -18.79 4.24
N CYS A 119 -7.05 -20.08 4.48
CA CYS A 119 -7.76 -20.92 3.52
C CYS A 119 -9.18 -20.40 3.31
N GLY A 120 -9.69 -20.57 2.08
CA GLY A 120 -11.04 -20.17 1.72
C GLY A 120 -12.13 -20.92 2.47
N PRO A 121 -13.39 -20.46 2.35
CA PRO A 121 -14.52 -21.12 2.98
C PRO A 121 -14.58 -22.61 2.66
N GLY A 122 -14.81 -23.44 3.68
CA GLY A 122 -14.86 -24.90 3.53
C GLY A 122 -13.50 -25.61 3.46
N LEU A 123 -12.39 -24.88 3.66
CA LEU A 123 -11.03 -25.43 3.66
C LEU A 123 -10.36 -25.27 5.03
N LEU A 124 -9.48 -26.22 5.38
CA LEU A 124 -8.63 -26.19 6.57
C LEU A 124 -7.16 -26.36 6.19
N CYS A 125 -6.28 -25.67 6.92
CA CYS A 125 -4.84 -25.77 6.75
C CYS A 125 -4.28 -27.04 7.42
N ARG A 126 -4.14 -28.12 6.64
CA ARG A 126 -3.73 -29.46 7.11
C ARG A 126 -2.33 -29.80 6.62
N SER A 127 -1.58 -30.58 7.40
CA SER A 127 -0.26 -31.09 6.98
C SER A 127 -0.40 -32.15 5.90
N GLN A 128 0.32 -32.02 4.80
CA GLN A 128 0.35 -33.06 3.78
C GLN A 128 1.15 -34.26 4.32
N LEU A 129 0.52 -35.43 4.39
CA LEU A 129 1.18 -36.68 4.72
C LEU A 129 1.86 -37.22 3.44
N THR A 130 2.96 -36.61 3.01
CA THR A 130 3.79 -37.20 1.95
C THR A 130 4.66 -38.30 2.58
N SER A 131 4.70 -39.46 1.93
CA SER A 131 5.29 -40.72 2.42
C SER A 131 6.83 -40.73 2.56
N ASN A 132 7.50 -39.58 2.52
CA ASN A 132 8.97 -39.56 2.62
C ASN A 132 9.46 -38.50 3.61
N ARG A 133 10.20 -38.98 4.61
CA ARG A 133 10.77 -38.20 5.71
C ARG A 133 11.80 -37.19 5.16
N GLN A 134 11.88 -36.03 5.82
CA GLN A 134 13.00 -35.07 5.87
C GLN A 134 12.83 -33.67 5.26
N HIS A 135 11.68 -33.32 4.68
CA HIS A 135 11.37 -31.91 4.39
C HIS A 135 10.23 -31.45 5.30
N ALA A 136 10.38 -30.29 5.94
CA ALA A 136 9.38 -29.72 6.83
C ALA A 136 7.99 -29.86 6.20
N ARG A 137 7.12 -30.67 6.82
CA ARG A 137 5.81 -31.05 6.27
C ARG A 137 5.01 -29.80 5.92
N LEU A 138 4.99 -29.43 4.65
CA LEU A 138 4.21 -28.29 4.17
C LEU A 138 2.75 -28.54 4.50
N ARG A 139 2.05 -27.46 4.87
CA ARG A 139 0.62 -27.49 5.08
C ARG A 139 -0.07 -26.93 3.85
N VAL A 140 -1.21 -27.52 3.51
CA VAL A 140 -2.02 -27.12 2.37
C VAL A 140 -3.48 -26.97 2.79
N CYS A 141 -4.22 -26.14 2.06
CA CYS A 141 -5.66 -26.01 2.26
C CYS A 141 -6.38 -27.25 1.71
N GLN A 142 -7.12 -27.96 2.56
CA GLN A 142 -7.87 -29.16 2.20
C GLN A 142 -9.32 -29.03 2.63
N LYS A 143 -10.24 -29.68 1.92
CA LYS A 143 -11.67 -29.67 2.25
C LYS A 143 -11.94 -30.16 3.68
N ILE A 144 -12.90 -29.51 4.33
CA ILE A 144 -13.50 -29.99 5.56
C ILE A 144 -14.40 -31.17 5.18
N GLU A 145 -13.94 -32.39 5.45
CA GLU A 145 -14.80 -33.56 5.43
C GLU A 145 -15.82 -33.42 6.57
N LYS A 146 -17.10 -33.31 6.22
CA LYS A 146 -18.19 -33.43 7.19
C LYS A 146 -18.34 -34.93 7.46
N LEU A 147 -18.16 -35.33 8.73
CA LEU A 147 -18.58 -36.64 9.20
C LEU A 147 -20.11 -36.76 9.14
#